data_AF-A0A6L2L4R6-F1
#
_entry.id   AF-A0A6L2L4R6-F1
#
_cell.length_a   1.000
_cell.length_b   1.000
_cell.length_c   1.000
_cell.angle_alpha   90.00
_cell.angle_beta   90.00
_cell.angle_gamma   90.00
#
_symmetry.space_group_name_H-M   'P 1'
#
loop_
_entity.id
_entity.type
_entity.pdbx_description
1 polymer ?
#
loop_
_entity_poly.entity_id
_entity_poly.type
_entity_poly.pdbx_seq_one_letter_code
_entity_poly.pdbx_strand_id
1 'polypeptide(L)'
;MKLKERIKSLSGNLKEEKIKNELEEIETINIELDHRVTKLVTENGHLKQTYKQLYDSIKSLRVRSKEQCDDLIKQVNIKSAKNSDLNASLQEKVLVITALKDTLSKLKRKAIVNEAVTLHPLDPELLRIDVAPLAPKLRNNRTAHYDYLKHTQEETATLREIVENERLLNPLNTSLDYACKYTKRIQELLIILKQRPCINDLGIKLMAVTLVNNNKKIRFTEHIPSSGNTPIKTTSSTNIVSNKPVLSST
;
A
#
# COMPACT_ATOMS: atom_id res chain seq x y z
N MET A 1 37.44 94.34 -22.54
CA MET A 1 37.08 93.85 -21.19
C MET A 1 35.75 93.08 -21.14
N LYS A 2 34.66 93.53 -21.81
CA LYS A 2 33.30 92.93 -21.74
C LYS A 2 33.15 91.44 -22.12
N LEU A 3 33.97 90.88 -23.01
CA LEU A 3 33.79 89.51 -23.50
C LEU A 3 34.18 88.44 -22.46
N LYS A 4 35.25 88.69 -21.69
CA LYS A 4 35.75 87.76 -20.66
C LYS A 4 34.79 87.61 -19.48
N GLU A 5 34.12 88.70 -19.08
CA GLU A 5 33.06 88.66 -18.06
C GLU A 5 31.85 87.86 -18.53
N ARG A 6 31.42 88.02 -19.80
CA ARG A 6 30.28 87.28 -20.36
C ARG A 6 30.53 85.76 -20.40
N ILE A 7 31.72 85.33 -20.80
CA ILE A 7 32.08 83.89 -20.82
C ILE A 7 32.09 83.31 -19.40
N LYS A 8 32.61 84.08 -18.42
CA LYS A 8 32.68 83.63 -17.03
C LYS A 8 31.29 83.54 -16.39
N SER A 9 30.39 84.48 -16.70
CA SER A 9 28.98 84.45 -16.28
C SER A 9 28.21 83.29 -16.92
N LEU A 10 28.37 83.07 -18.24
CA LEU A 10 27.70 81.97 -18.94
C LEU A 10 28.16 80.59 -18.45
N SER A 11 29.46 80.42 -18.16
CA SER A 11 30.00 79.19 -17.58
C SER A 11 29.51 78.93 -16.15
N GLY A 12 29.21 79.96 -15.36
CA GLY A 12 28.61 79.81 -14.04
C GLY A 12 27.17 79.31 -14.16
N ASN A 13 26.38 79.96 -15.03
CA ASN A 13 24.97 79.63 -15.27
C ASN A 13 24.78 78.19 -15.78
N LEU A 14 25.63 77.74 -16.71
CA LEU A 14 25.55 76.38 -17.25
C LEU A 14 25.82 75.29 -16.19
N LYS A 15 26.64 75.58 -15.18
CA LYS A 15 26.89 74.67 -14.05
C LYS A 15 25.71 74.67 -13.08
N GLU A 16 25.10 75.82 -12.84
CA GLU A 16 23.95 75.97 -11.96
C GLU A 16 22.70 75.27 -12.51
N GLU A 17 22.44 75.40 -13.82
CA GLU A 17 21.33 74.70 -14.49
C GLU A 17 21.52 73.17 -14.51
N LYS A 18 22.77 72.70 -14.65
CA LYS A 18 23.08 71.27 -14.51
C LYS A 18 22.78 70.75 -13.11
N ILE A 19 23.23 71.47 -12.07
CA ILE A 19 22.98 71.11 -10.67
C ILE A 19 21.47 71.10 -10.38
N LYS A 20 20.72 72.05 -10.94
CA LYS A 20 19.26 72.10 -10.79
C LYS A 20 18.58 70.86 -11.39
N ASN A 21 18.95 70.45 -12.61
CA ASN A 21 18.40 69.26 -13.23
C ASN A 21 18.75 67.98 -12.45
N GLU A 22 20.01 67.86 -11.98
CA GLU A 22 20.45 66.74 -11.12
C GLU A 22 19.63 66.71 -9.81
N LEU A 23 19.27 67.86 -9.24
CA LEU A 23 18.44 67.96 -8.04
C LEU A 23 16.98 67.52 -8.30
N GLU A 24 16.38 67.95 -9.41
CA GLU A 24 15.03 67.53 -9.82
C GLU A 24 14.96 66.00 -10.08
N GLU A 25 16.01 65.42 -10.65
CA GLU A 25 16.13 63.96 -10.83
C GLU A 25 16.22 63.22 -9.48
N ILE A 26 17.03 63.73 -8.55
CA ILE A 26 17.13 63.19 -7.18
C ILE A 26 15.79 63.27 -6.45
N GLU A 27 15.08 64.39 -6.57
CA GLU A 27 13.75 64.58 -5.96
C GLU A 27 12.74 63.55 -6.50
N THR A 28 12.74 63.35 -7.82
CA THR A 28 11.89 62.35 -8.48
C THR A 28 12.20 60.93 -8.00
N ILE A 29 13.49 60.55 -7.94
CA ILE A 29 13.93 59.24 -7.45
C ILE A 29 13.53 59.04 -5.98
N ASN A 30 13.63 60.08 -5.16
CA ASN A 30 13.26 59.99 -3.75
C ASN A 30 11.77 59.73 -3.56
N ILE A 31 10.90 60.41 -4.32
CA ILE A 31 9.45 60.17 -4.31
C ILE A 31 9.13 58.73 -4.75
N GLU A 32 9.80 58.23 -5.78
CA GLU A 32 9.61 56.84 -6.22
C GLU A 32 10.04 55.84 -5.14
N LEU A 33 11.16 56.11 -4.47
CA LEU A 33 11.67 55.28 -3.38
C LEU A 33 10.70 55.24 -2.19
N ASP A 34 10.16 56.39 -1.78
CA ASP A 34 9.18 56.49 -0.69
C ASP A 34 7.91 55.68 -1.00
N HIS A 35 7.44 55.73 -2.26
CA HIS A 35 6.31 54.92 -2.71
C HIS A 35 6.60 53.42 -2.64
N ARG A 36 7.79 53.00 -3.08
CA ARG A 36 8.23 51.60 -3.02
C ARG A 36 8.38 51.11 -1.58
N VAL A 37 8.96 51.93 -0.70
CA VAL A 37 9.10 51.63 0.73
C VAL A 37 7.73 51.46 1.38
N THR A 38 6.80 52.37 1.11
CA THR A 38 5.43 52.30 1.65
C THR A 38 4.73 51.00 1.20
N LYS A 39 4.86 50.64 -0.08
CA LYS A 39 4.33 49.37 -0.62
C LYS A 39 4.94 48.14 0.07
N LEU A 40 6.25 48.13 0.31
CA LEU A 40 6.90 47.01 1.02
C LEU A 40 6.46 46.92 2.47
N VAL A 41 6.21 48.05 3.14
CA VAL A 41 5.71 48.06 4.53
C VAL A 41 4.31 47.46 4.61
N THR A 42 3.41 47.78 3.68
CA THR A 42 2.06 47.20 3.65
C THR A 42 2.10 45.70 3.32
N GLU A 43 2.88 45.28 2.33
CA GLU A 43 3.08 43.88 1.96
C GLU A 43 3.65 43.05 3.13
N ASN A 44 4.65 43.57 3.85
CA ASN A 44 5.20 42.93 5.05
C ASN A 44 4.15 42.81 6.17
N GLY A 45 3.28 43.81 6.33
CA GLY A 45 2.17 43.77 7.28
C GLY A 45 1.19 42.63 6.97
N HIS A 46 0.78 42.52 5.69
CA HIS A 46 -0.09 41.44 5.23
C HIS A 46 0.57 40.06 5.41
N LEU A 47 1.84 39.92 5.04
CA LEU A 47 2.58 38.66 5.19
C LEU A 47 2.64 38.20 6.65
N LYS A 48 2.89 39.12 7.59
CA LYS A 48 2.90 38.83 9.03
C LYS A 48 1.53 38.35 9.52
N GLN A 49 0.45 38.94 9.02
CA GLN A 49 -0.91 38.51 9.36
C GLN A 49 -1.23 37.12 8.80
N THR A 50 -0.89 36.85 7.54
CA THR A 50 -1.08 35.54 6.91
C THR A 50 -0.29 34.46 7.63
N TYR A 51 0.97 34.73 8.00
CA TYR A 51 1.78 33.79 8.77
C TYR A 51 1.13 33.43 10.11
N LYS A 52 0.58 34.42 10.83
CA LYS A 52 -0.14 34.19 12.08
C LYS A 52 -1.37 33.31 11.89
N GLN A 53 -2.18 33.59 10.87
CA GLN A 53 -3.38 32.79 10.56
C GLN A 53 -3.03 31.34 10.20
N LEU A 54 -1.97 31.12 9.41
CA LEU A 54 -1.49 29.79 9.07
C LEU A 54 -1.03 29.03 10.31
N TYR A 55 -0.28 29.69 11.20
CA TYR A 55 0.18 29.09 12.44
C TYR A 55 -1.00 28.65 13.33
N ASP A 56 -2.00 29.51 13.51
CA ASP A 56 -3.19 29.20 14.30
C ASP A 56 -4.03 28.07 13.67
N SER A 57 -4.14 28.05 12.33
CA SER A 57 -4.82 27.00 11.57
C SER A 57 -4.13 25.64 11.74
N ILE A 58 -2.80 25.59 11.58
CA ILE A 58 -2.00 24.36 11.77
C ILE A 58 -2.13 23.85 13.21
N LYS A 59 -2.10 24.77 14.20
CA LYS A 59 -2.29 24.42 15.61
C LYS A 59 -3.65 23.78 15.86
N SER A 60 -4.73 24.39 15.35
CA SER A 60 -6.09 23.85 15.46
C SER A 60 -6.23 22.48 14.78
N LEU A 61 -5.67 22.32 13.57
CA LEU A 61 -5.70 21.07 12.83
C LEU A 61 -5.00 19.94 13.59
N ARG A 62 -3.86 20.22 14.23
CA ARG A 62 -3.14 19.24 15.07
C ARG A 62 -3.99 18.75 16.25
N VAL A 63 -4.69 19.66 16.92
CA VAL A 63 -5.58 19.30 18.04
C VAL A 63 -6.71 18.39 17.55
N ARG A 64 -7.40 18.78 16.48
CA ARG A 64 -8.49 17.99 15.89
C ARG A 64 -8.03 16.61 15.42
N SER A 65 -6.90 16.54 14.73
CA SER A 65 -6.37 15.26 14.23
C SER A 65 -6.01 14.31 15.39
N LYS A 66 -5.48 14.84 16.50
CA LYS A 66 -5.18 14.03 17.68
C LYS A 66 -6.45 13.42 18.28
N GLU A 67 -7.49 14.24 18.47
CA GLU A 67 -8.79 13.77 18.99
C GLU A 67 -9.40 12.68 18.10
N GLN A 68 -9.38 12.87 16.77
CA GLN A 68 -9.86 11.88 15.82
C GLN A 68 -9.08 10.55 15.89
N CYS A 69 -7.75 10.62 16.04
CA CYS A 69 -6.92 9.43 16.23
C CYS A 69 -7.25 8.71 17.54
N ASP A 70 -7.40 9.45 18.64
CA ASP A 70 -7.74 8.87 19.95
C ASP A 70 -9.09 8.14 19.91
N ASP A 71 -10.09 8.71 19.24
CA ASP A 71 -11.40 8.07 19.08
C ASP A 71 -11.36 6.85 18.15
N LEU A 72 -10.57 6.88 17.08
CA LEU A 72 -10.36 5.72 16.22
C LEU A 72 -9.66 4.59 16.97
N ILE A 73 -8.65 4.90 17.78
CA ILE A 73 -7.95 3.93 18.63
C ILE A 73 -8.94 3.26 19.60
N LYS A 74 -9.79 4.04 20.29
CA LYS A 74 -10.84 3.49 21.17
C LYS A 74 -11.76 2.54 20.39
N GLN A 75 -12.21 2.93 19.20
CA GLN A 75 -13.10 2.10 18.39
C GLN A 75 -12.43 0.79 17.96
N VAL A 76 -11.17 0.84 17.53
CA VAL A 76 -10.38 -0.33 17.15
C VAL A 76 -10.20 -1.28 18.33
N ASN A 77 -9.89 -0.75 19.51
CA ASN A 77 -9.74 -1.57 20.72
C ASN A 77 -11.03 -2.30 21.09
N ILE A 78 -12.19 -1.62 21.02
CA ILE A 78 -13.49 -2.25 21.26
C ILE A 78 -13.78 -3.37 20.25
N LYS A 79 -13.51 -3.13 18.95
CA LYS A 79 -13.69 -4.14 17.90
C LYS A 79 -12.73 -5.32 18.08
N SER A 80 -11.49 -5.05 18.48
CA SER A 80 -10.48 -6.08 18.75
C SER A 80 -10.89 -7.00 19.89
N ALA A 81 -11.42 -6.43 20.99
CA ALA A 81 -11.95 -7.22 22.10
C ALA A 81 -13.09 -8.15 21.64
N LYS A 82 -14.08 -7.62 20.92
CA LYS A 82 -15.18 -8.42 20.34
C LYS A 82 -14.70 -9.54 19.43
N ASN A 83 -13.68 -9.29 18.62
CA ASN A 83 -13.09 -10.32 17.75
C ASN A 83 -12.38 -11.41 18.55
N SER A 84 -11.73 -11.06 19.67
CA SER A 84 -11.12 -12.03 20.57
C SER A 84 -12.18 -12.95 21.19
N ASP A 85 -13.30 -12.38 21.65
CA ASP A 85 -14.41 -13.15 22.23
C ASP A 85 -15.04 -14.10 21.19
N LEU A 86 -15.28 -13.62 19.97
CA LEU A 86 -15.78 -14.44 18.87
C LEU A 86 -14.80 -15.57 18.49
N ASN A 87 -13.51 -15.29 18.47
CA ASN A 87 -12.48 -16.29 18.19
C ASN A 87 -12.44 -17.37 19.27
N ALA A 88 -12.56 -17.00 20.56
CA ALA A 88 -12.66 -17.97 21.65
C ALA A 88 -13.89 -18.88 21.50
N SER A 89 -15.05 -18.32 21.16
CA SER A 89 -16.26 -19.10 20.88
C SER A 89 -16.09 -20.04 19.69
N LEU A 90 -15.41 -19.59 18.62
CA LEU A 90 -15.12 -20.43 17.46
C LEU A 90 -14.20 -21.60 17.84
N GLN A 91 -13.16 -21.37 18.64
CA GLN A 91 -12.26 -22.43 19.12
C GLN A 91 -13.03 -23.49 19.92
N GLU A 92 -13.97 -23.08 20.79
CA GLU A 92 -14.85 -23.99 21.50
C GLU A 92 -15.67 -24.87 20.54
N LYS A 93 -16.27 -24.27 19.50
CA LYS A 93 -17.01 -25.03 18.47
C LYS A 93 -16.12 -26.02 17.71
N VAL A 94 -14.88 -25.64 17.40
CA VAL A 94 -13.90 -26.53 16.74
C VAL A 94 -13.59 -27.74 17.61
N LEU A 95 -13.41 -27.54 18.93
CA LEU A 95 -13.18 -28.64 19.87
C LEU A 95 -14.39 -29.60 19.92
N VAL A 96 -15.62 -29.06 19.98
CA VAL A 96 -16.85 -29.87 19.96
C VAL A 96 -16.96 -30.68 18.66
N ILE A 97 -16.72 -30.07 17.50
CA ILE A 97 -16.73 -30.77 16.21
C ILE A 97 -15.68 -31.88 16.18
N THR A 98 -14.49 -31.63 16.72
CA THR A 98 -13.40 -32.62 16.77
C THR A 98 -13.80 -33.82 17.65
N ALA A 99 -14.41 -33.57 18.81
CA ALA A 99 -14.92 -34.63 19.69
C ALA A 99 -16.03 -35.44 19.02
N LEU A 100 -17.01 -34.78 18.37
CA LEU A 100 -18.09 -35.45 17.63
C LEU A 100 -17.56 -36.28 16.44
N LYS A 101 -16.53 -35.78 15.74
CA LYS A 101 -15.88 -36.51 14.66
C LYS A 101 -15.18 -37.79 15.17
N ASP A 102 -14.51 -37.70 16.32
CA ASP A 102 -13.87 -38.85 16.96
C ASP A 102 -14.90 -39.91 17.39
N THR A 103 -16.00 -39.51 18.04
CA THR A 103 -17.07 -40.45 18.43
C THR A 103 -17.73 -41.11 17.23
N LEU A 104 -17.99 -40.36 16.15
CA LEU A 104 -18.54 -40.90 14.90
C LEU A 104 -17.58 -41.93 14.27
N SER A 105 -16.28 -41.65 14.26
CA SER A 105 -15.27 -42.58 13.72
C SER A 105 -15.20 -43.89 14.52
N LYS A 106 -15.34 -43.80 15.86
CA LYS A 106 -15.39 -44.95 16.77
C LYS A 106 -16.65 -45.79 16.54
N LEU A 107 -17.82 -45.15 16.36
CA LEU A 107 -19.07 -45.84 16.07
C LEU A 107 -19.00 -46.57 14.72
N LYS A 108 -18.47 -45.92 13.68
CA LYS A 108 -18.26 -46.53 12.36
C LYS A 108 -17.34 -47.76 12.43
N ARG A 109 -16.26 -47.69 13.22
CA ARG A 109 -15.36 -48.85 13.44
C ARG A 109 -16.08 -49.99 14.17
N LYS A 110 -16.92 -49.70 15.17
CA LYS A 110 -17.72 -50.72 15.87
C LYS A 110 -18.77 -51.39 14.98
N ALA A 111 -19.43 -50.64 14.09
CA ALA A 111 -20.39 -51.20 13.14
C ALA A 111 -19.72 -52.14 12.12
N ILE A 112 -18.52 -51.79 11.64
CA ILE A 112 -17.74 -52.63 10.70
C ILE A 112 -17.25 -53.95 11.34
N VAL A 113 -17.07 -54.00 12.68
CA VAL A 113 -16.65 -55.22 13.39
C VAL A 113 -17.79 -56.23 13.57
N ASN A 114 -19.06 -55.82 13.49
CA ASN A 114 -20.21 -56.70 13.73
C ASN A 114 -20.96 -57.16 12.47
N GLU A 115 -20.66 -56.60 11.29
CA GLU A 115 -21.29 -57.01 10.04
C GLU A 115 -20.28 -56.92 8.90
N ALA A 116 -19.77 -58.07 8.47
CA ALA A 116 -19.30 -58.24 7.10
C ALA A 116 -20.52 -58.30 6.17
N VAL A 117 -21.33 -57.24 6.15
CA VAL A 117 -22.36 -57.04 5.13
C VAL A 117 -21.63 -56.52 3.90
N THR A 118 -21.66 -57.32 2.86
CA THR A 118 -21.22 -57.00 1.51
C THR A 118 -21.88 -55.71 1.05
N LEU A 119 -21.14 -54.60 1.11
CA LEU A 119 -21.54 -53.37 0.44
C LEU A 119 -21.48 -53.61 -1.06
N HIS A 120 -22.64 -53.64 -1.71
CA HIS A 120 -22.71 -53.55 -3.17
C HIS A 120 -21.99 -52.26 -3.61
N PRO A 121 -21.18 -52.31 -4.69
CA PRO A 121 -20.62 -51.10 -5.29
C PRO A 121 -21.78 -50.18 -5.65
N LEU A 122 -21.83 -48.99 -5.05
CA LEU A 122 -22.80 -47.98 -5.43
C LEU A 122 -22.57 -47.60 -6.88
N ASP A 123 -23.66 -47.59 -7.63
CA ASP A 123 -23.72 -47.19 -9.03
C ASP A 123 -23.03 -45.83 -9.24
N PRO A 124 -22.05 -45.71 -10.15
CA PRO A 124 -21.43 -44.44 -10.53
C PRO A 124 -22.46 -43.36 -10.95
N GLU A 125 -23.65 -43.74 -11.40
CA GLU A 125 -24.73 -42.77 -11.70
C GLU A 125 -25.23 -42.03 -10.46
N LEU A 126 -25.18 -42.62 -9.26
CA LEU A 126 -25.58 -41.98 -8.00
C LEU A 126 -24.53 -40.99 -7.47
N LEU A 127 -23.30 -41.01 -8.01
CA LEU A 127 -22.20 -40.09 -7.68
C LEU A 127 -22.09 -38.92 -8.67
N ARG A 128 -23.04 -38.76 -9.60
CA ARG A 128 -23.20 -37.49 -10.32
C ARG A 128 -23.75 -36.46 -9.32
N ILE A 129 -22.84 -35.81 -8.61
CA ILE A 129 -23.13 -34.50 -8.04
C ILE A 129 -23.43 -33.62 -9.25
N ASP A 130 -24.71 -33.35 -9.47
CA ASP A 130 -25.12 -32.30 -10.37
C ASP A 130 -24.57 -31.02 -9.73
N VAL A 131 -23.42 -30.57 -10.22
CA VAL A 131 -22.75 -29.37 -9.70
C VAL A 131 -23.66 -28.23 -10.08
N ALA A 132 -24.58 -27.91 -9.16
CA ALA A 132 -25.48 -26.79 -9.27
C ALA A 132 -24.66 -25.59 -9.77
N PRO A 133 -25.09 -24.89 -10.84
CA PRO A 133 -24.33 -23.81 -11.41
C PRO A 133 -23.93 -22.86 -10.29
N LEU A 134 -22.62 -22.60 -10.12
CA LEU A 134 -22.10 -21.69 -9.09
C LEU A 134 -23.04 -20.49 -8.96
N ALA A 135 -23.53 -20.26 -7.73
CA ALA A 135 -24.54 -19.25 -7.44
C ALA A 135 -24.25 -17.95 -8.22
N PRO A 136 -25.24 -17.30 -8.86
CA PRO A 136 -25.04 -16.12 -9.71
C PRO A 136 -24.17 -15.03 -9.08
N LYS A 137 -24.24 -14.88 -7.75
CA LYS A 137 -23.39 -13.97 -6.95
C LYS A 137 -21.89 -14.26 -7.10
N LEU A 138 -21.48 -15.52 -7.14
CA LEU A 138 -20.07 -15.91 -7.32
C LEU A 138 -19.57 -15.60 -8.74
N ARG A 139 -20.43 -15.71 -9.76
CA ARG A 139 -20.09 -15.31 -11.13
C ARG A 139 -19.92 -13.80 -11.25
N ASN A 140 -20.81 -13.01 -10.66
CA ASN A 140 -20.69 -11.55 -10.67
C ASN A 140 -19.45 -11.06 -9.91
N ASN A 141 -19.13 -11.69 -8.77
CA ASN A 141 -17.91 -11.39 -8.02
C ASN A 141 -16.64 -11.73 -8.81
N ARG A 142 -16.66 -12.80 -9.62
CA ARG A 142 -15.55 -13.17 -10.50
C ARG A 142 -15.29 -12.10 -11.56
N THR A 143 -16.34 -11.61 -12.21
CA THR A 143 -16.21 -10.53 -13.20
C THR A 143 -15.68 -9.25 -12.55
N ALA A 144 -16.25 -8.85 -11.42
CA ALA A 144 -15.79 -7.66 -10.69
C ALA A 144 -14.32 -7.76 -10.24
N HIS A 145 -13.87 -8.93 -9.77
CA HIS A 145 -12.46 -9.14 -9.41
C HIS A 145 -11.52 -9.03 -10.61
N TYR A 146 -11.94 -9.50 -11.78
CA TYR A 146 -11.16 -9.36 -13.00
C TYR A 146 -11.06 -7.90 -13.45
N ASP A 147 -12.17 -7.18 -13.44
CA ASP A 147 -12.23 -5.76 -13.84
C ASP A 147 -11.37 -4.91 -12.91
N TYR A 148 -11.43 -5.14 -11.60
CA TYR A 148 -10.58 -4.45 -10.62
C TYR A 148 -9.10 -4.75 -10.85
N LEU A 149 -8.75 -6.02 -11.08
CA LEU A 149 -7.37 -6.43 -11.33
C LEU A 149 -6.81 -5.85 -12.65
N LYS A 150 -7.67 -5.67 -13.66
CA LYS A 150 -7.32 -5.00 -14.91
C LYS A 150 -7.07 -3.51 -14.69
N HIS A 151 -7.97 -2.82 -13.98
CA HIS A 151 -7.80 -1.40 -13.64
C HIS A 151 -6.50 -1.15 -12.85
N THR A 152 -6.22 -1.98 -11.84
CA THR A 152 -4.98 -1.87 -11.06
C THR A 152 -3.73 -2.05 -11.92
N GLN A 153 -3.77 -2.89 -12.97
CA GLN A 153 -2.65 -3.04 -13.90
C GLN A 153 -2.43 -1.78 -14.74
N GLU A 154 -3.50 -1.18 -15.23
CA GLU A 154 -3.46 0.06 -16.01
C GLU A 154 -2.90 1.22 -15.16
N GLU A 155 -3.40 1.41 -13.94
CA GLU A 155 -2.89 2.44 -13.02
C GLU A 155 -1.42 2.22 -12.63
N THR A 156 -1.02 0.96 -12.43
CA THR A 156 0.37 0.62 -12.11
C THR A 156 1.32 0.90 -13.28
N ALA A 157 0.85 0.74 -14.52
CA ALA A 157 1.62 1.09 -15.72
C ALA A 157 1.81 2.62 -15.81
N THR A 158 0.73 3.39 -15.59
CA THR A 158 0.79 4.85 -15.56
C THR A 158 1.71 5.37 -14.46
N LEU A 159 1.63 4.81 -13.25
CA LEU A 159 2.51 5.19 -12.14
C LEU A 159 3.99 4.93 -12.46
N ARG A 160 4.29 3.81 -13.13
CA ARG A 160 5.66 3.52 -13.58
C ARG A 160 6.16 4.58 -14.56
N GLU A 161 5.34 4.93 -15.55
CA GLU A 161 5.69 5.94 -16.56
C GLU A 161 5.97 7.31 -15.91
N ILE A 162 5.13 7.72 -14.96
CA ILE A 162 5.32 8.97 -14.21
C ILE A 162 6.63 8.93 -13.42
N VAL A 163 6.87 7.85 -12.69
CA VAL A 163 8.09 7.69 -11.89
C VAL A 163 9.35 7.68 -12.76
N GLU A 164 9.31 7.06 -13.94
CA GLU A 164 10.42 7.06 -14.90
C GLU A 164 10.65 8.46 -15.50
N ASN A 165 9.60 9.18 -15.87
CA ASN A 165 9.68 10.55 -16.40
C ASN A 165 10.20 11.56 -15.35
N GLU A 166 9.71 11.49 -14.12
CA GLU A 166 10.20 12.34 -13.03
C GLU A 166 11.67 12.04 -12.70
N ARG A 167 12.12 10.79 -12.87
CA ARG A 167 13.53 10.42 -12.64
C ARG A 167 14.46 11.04 -13.67
N LEU A 168 13.99 11.14 -14.92
CA LEU A 168 14.73 11.81 -16.00
C LEU A 168 14.82 13.32 -15.75
N LEU A 169 13.76 13.93 -15.22
CA LEU A 169 13.72 15.36 -14.92
C LEU A 169 14.49 15.74 -13.65
N ASN A 170 14.49 14.89 -12.62
CA ASN A 170 15.08 15.23 -11.32
C ASN A 170 15.75 14.01 -10.64
N PRO A 171 16.97 13.63 -11.07
CA PRO A 171 17.63 12.38 -10.67
C PRO A 171 17.98 12.25 -9.18
N LEU A 172 18.11 13.37 -8.47
CA LEU A 172 18.53 13.42 -7.06
C LEU A 172 17.36 13.43 -6.07
N ASN A 173 16.11 13.28 -6.54
CA ASN A 173 14.96 13.34 -5.66
C ASN A 173 14.82 12.05 -4.82
N THR A 174 15.11 12.16 -3.52
CA THR A 174 15.01 11.06 -2.55
C THR A 174 13.59 10.50 -2.42
N SER A 175 12.53 11.30 -2.68
CA SER A 175 11.15 10.78 -2.61
C SER A 175 10.85 9.77 -3.73
N LEU A 176 11.55 9.88 -4.85
CA LEU A 176 11.38 9.02 -6.01
C LEU A 176 11.92 7.60 -5.77
N ASP A 177 12.92 7.45 -4.90
CA ASP A 177 13.44 6.15 -4.48
C ASP A 177 12.36 5.33 -3.75
N TYR A 178 11.55 5.99 -2.92
CA TYR A 178 10.40 5.35 -2.28
C TYR A 178 9.31 5.00 -3.30
N ALA A 179 8.95 5.92 -4.19
CA ALA A 179 7.95 5.67 -5.23
C ALA A 179 8.33 4.48 -6.14
N CYS A 180 9.61 4.35 -6.50
CA CYS A 180 10.14 3.20 -7.24
C CYS A 180 9.95 1.89 -6.46
N LYS A 181 10.27 1.86 -5.16
CA LYS A 181 10.11 0.67 -4.31
C LYS A 181 8.65 0.22 -4.21
N TYR A 182 7.72 1.17 -4.06
CA TYR A 182 6.29 0.86 -4.00
C TYR A 182 5.77 0.35 -5.35
N THR A 183 6.13 1.00 -6.45
CA THR A 183 5.73 0.58 -7.80
C THR A 183 6.22 -0.84 -8.11
N LYS A 184 7.45 -1.17 -7.72
CA LYS A 184 8.01 -2.53 -7.86
C LYS A 184 7.24 -3.57 -7.06
N ARG A 185 6.91 -3.28 -5.79
CA ARG A 185 6.11 -4.18 -4.94
C ARG A 185 4.72 -4.44 -5.50
N ILE A 186 4.07 -3.42 -6.05
CA ILE A 186 2.73 -3.57 -6.66
C ILE A 186 2.81 -4.53 -7.86
N GLN A 187 3.85 -4.44 -8.68
CA GLN A 187 4.05 -5.34 -9.82
C GLN A 187 4.31 -6.78 -9.38
N GLU A 188 5.13 -6.99 -8.34
CA GLU A 188 5.35 -8.32 -7.75
C GLU A 188 4.03 -8.93 -7.22
N LEU A 189 3.22 -8.13 -6.54
CA LEU A 189 1.88 -8.53 -6.07
C LEU A 189 0.96 -8.89 -7.24
N LEU A 190 0.94 -8.11 -8.31
CA LEU A 190 0.13 -8.38 -9.51
C LEU A 190 0.55 -9.69 -10.21
N ILE A 191 1.85 -10.01 -10.22
CA ILE A 191 2.36 -11.30 -10.75
C ILE A 191 1.85 -12.46 -9.91
N ILE A 192 1.93 -12.36 -8.58
CA ILE A 192 1.44 -13.39 -7.65
C ILE A 192 -0.08 -13.58 -7.80
N LEU A 193 -0.83 -12.49 -7.93
CA LEU A 193 -2.28 -12.52 -8.12
C LEU A 193 -2.69 -13.14 -9.46
N LYS A 194 -1.88 -12.98 -10.52
CA LYS A 194 -2.07 -13.67 -11.81
C LYS A 194 -1.74 -15.16 -11.76
N GLN A 195 -0.72 -15.55 -11.00
CA GLN A 195 -0.28 -16.96 -10.89
C GLN A 195 -1.15 -17.79 -9.96
N ARG A 196 -1.93 -17.16 -9.07
CA ARG A 196 -2.91 -17.88 -8.26
C ARG A 196 -3.95 -18.48 -9.22
N PRO A 197 -4.13 -19.81 -9.27
CA PRO A 197 -5.17 -20.41 -10.09
C PRO A 197 -6.51 -19.94 -9.52
N CYS A 198 -7.13 -18.94 -10.17
CA CYS A 198 -8.57 -18.92 -10.22
C CYS A 198 -8.98 -20.30 -10.75
N ILE A 199 -9.98 -20.91 -10.11
CA ILE A 199 -10.44 -22.31 -10.26
C ILE A 199 -10.84 -22.60 -11.72
N ASN A 200 -9.85 -22.67 -12.61
CA ASN A 200 -10.05 -22.61 -14.05
C ASN A 200 -9.58 -23.88 -14.76
N ASP A 201 -9.03 -24.85 -14.03
CA ASP A 201 -8.62 -26.13 -14.63
C ASP A 201 -9.27 -27.37 -14.00
N LEU A 202 -10.04 -27.22 -12.92
CA LEU A 202 -10.73 -28.36 -12.32
C LEU A 202 -12.03 -28.74 -13.08
N GLY A 203 -12.72 -27.75 -13.66
CA GLY A 203 -13.99 -27.98 -14.36
C GLY A 203 -13.85 -28.55 -15.78
N ILE A 204 -12.78 -28.19 -16.51
CA ILE A 204 -12.55 -28.68 -17.88
C ILE A 204 -11.85 -30.05 -17.86
N LYS A 205 -10.94 -30.29 -16.89
CA LYS A 205 -10.20 -31.54 -16.79
C LYS A 205 -11.05 -32.71 -16.26
N LEU A 206 -12.08 -32.46 -15.44
CA LEU A 206 -13.01 -33.52 -15.02
C LEU A 206 -13.89 -34.06 -16.16
N MET A 207 -14.19 -33.22 -17.17
CA MET A 207 -14.96 -33.64 -18.35
C MET A 207 -14.11 -34.46 -19.34
N ALA A 208 -12.80 -34.21 -19.39
CA ALA A 208 -11.87 -34.91 -20.29
C ALA A 208 -11.40 -36.27 -19.73
N VAL A 209 -11.48 -36.51 -18.41
CA VAL A 209 -11.23 -37.83 -17.81
C VAL A 209 -12.49 -38.69 -17.98
N THR A 210 -12.86 -38.91 -19.24
CA THR A 210 -13.67 -40.07 -19.60
C THR A 210 -12.83 -41.30 -19.34
N LEU A 211 -13.42 -42.25 -18.60
CA LEU A 211 -12.88 -43.52 -18.14
C LEU A 211 -12.09 -44.27 -19.23
N VAL A 212 -10.77 -44.08 -19.31
CA VAL A 212 -9.89 -45.04 -19.98
C VAL A 212 -9.76 -46.22 -19.01
N ASN A 213 -10.65 -47.19 -19.16
CA ASN A 213 -10.52 -48.52 -18.59
C ASN A 213 -9.15 -49.10 -18.97
N ASN A 214 -8.24 -49.12 -18.01
CA ASN A 214 -7.04 -49.93 -18.07
C ASN A 214 -7.18 -51.06 -17.05
N ASN A 215 -7.77 -52.16 -17.49
CA ASN A 215 -7.61 -53.48 -16.89
C ASN A 215 -6.11 -53.84 -16.88
N LYS A 216 -5.37 -53.41 -15.85
CA LYS A 216 -4.05 -53.97 -15.51
C LYS A 216 -4.12 -54.54 -14.10
N LYS A 217 -4.28 -55.85 -14.08
CA LYS A 217 -4.12 -56.75 -12.93
C LYS A 217 -2.73 -56.53 -12.33
N ILE A 218 -2.62 -55.71 -11.28
CA ILE A 218 -1.38 -55.56 -10.52
C ILE A 218 -1.30 -56.74 -9.55
N ARG A 219 -0.38 -57.66 -9.86
CA ARG A 219 0.02 -58.77 -9.00
C ARG A 219 0.80 -58.16 -7.82
N PHE A 220 0.32 -58.34 -6.60
CA PHE A 220 1.10 -58.03 -5.41
C PHE A 220 2.35 -58.92 -5.40
N THR A 221 3.52 -58.29 -5.30
CA THR A 221 4.79 -58.98 -5.03
C THR A 221 5.23 -58.57 -3.64
N GLU A 222 5.67 -59.55 -2.87
CA GLU A 222 5.91 -59.49 -1.43
C GLU A 222 6.99 -58.49 -0.98
N HIS A 223 6.84 -58.14 0.29
CA HIS A 223 7.63 -57.27 1.13
C HIS A 223 9.03 -57.84 1.41
N ILE A 224 10.07 -57.00 1.47
CA ILE A 224 11.32 -57.28 2.20
C ILE A 224 11.73 -56.02 2.98
N PRO A 225 11.96 -56.09 4.30
CA PRO A 225 12.43 -54.97 5.10
C PRO A 225 13.97 -54.98 5.23
N SER A 226 14.61 -53.81 5.18
CA SER A 226 15.97 -53.56 5.72
C SER A 226 16.27 -52.06 5.53
N SER A 227 16.37 -51.25 6.59
CA SER A 227 17.50 -51.07 7.53
C SER A 227 18.36 -49.86 7.13
N GLY A 228 18.49 -48.92 8.08
CA GLY A 228 19.71 -48.14 8.25
C GLY A 228 19.74 -46.70 7.74
N ASN A 229 19.73 -45.74 8.69
CA ASN A 229 20.89 -44.86 9.00
C ASN A 229 20.53 -43.37 9.28
N THR A 230 20.53 -43.06 10.58
CA THR A 230 21.19 -41.93 11.28
C THR A 230 20.68 -40.48 11.13
N PRO A 231 20.45 -39.76 12.26
CA PRO A 231 19.97 -38.38 12.29
C PRO A 231 21.12 -37.35 12.31
N ILE A 232 21.05 -36.34 11.44
CA ILE A 232 21.95 -35.17 11.48
C ILE A 232 21.29 -34.06 12.32
N LYS A 233 21.92 -33.83 13.47
CA LYS A 233 21.75 -32.68 14.37
C LYS A 233 22.31 -31.44 13.66
N THR A 234 21.52 -30.37 13.51
CA THR A 234 22.09 -29.05 13.22
C THR A 234 21.43 -27.99 14.07
N THR A 235 22.31 -27.17 14.62
CA THR A 235 22.24 -26.21 15.72
C THR A 235 21.42 -24.96 15.43
N SER A 236 20.67 -24.51 16.43
CA SER A 236 20.11 -23.17 16.54
C SER A 236 21.23 -22.12 16.58
N SER A 237 21.17 -21.11 15.72
CA SER A 237 21.97 -19.89 15.85
C SER A 237 21.05 -18.70 16.16
N THR A 238 21.08 -18.29 17.42
CA THR A 238 20.69 -16.98 17.93
C THR A 238 21.60 -15.91 17.33
N ASN A 239 21.01 -14.79 16.86
CA ASN A 239 21.66 -13.47 16.82
C ASN A 239 20.57 -12.39 16.71
N ILE A 240 20.05 -11.95 17.85
CA ILE A 240 19.27 -10.72 17.98
C ILE A 240 20.28 -9.61 18.30
N VAL A 241 20.60 -8.77 17.32
CA VAL A 241 21.31 -7.51 17.57
C VAL A 241 20.25 -6.43 17.77
N SER A 242 20.14 -5.98 19.02
CA SER A 242 19.30 -4.87 19.46
C SER A 242 20.00 -3.55 19.15
N ASN A 243 19.45 -2.77 18.21
CA ASN A 243 19.88 -1.39 17.97
C ASN A 243 19.04 -0.46 18.84
N LYS A 244 19.61 -0.04 19.97
CA LYS A 244 19.12 1.04 20.84
C LYS A 244 19.62 2.38 20.28
N PRO A 245 18.75 3.38 20.00
CA PRO A 245 19.24 4.70 19.62
C PRO A 245 19.66 5.51 20.84
N VAL A 246 20.85 6.08 20.73
CA VAL A 246 21.48 7.06 21.62
C VAL A 246 20.68 8.36 21.58
N LEU A 247 20.21 8.84 22.73
CA LEU A 247 19.76 10.21 22.90
C LEU A 247 20.96 11.06 23.33
N SER A 248 21.30 12.06 22.52
CA SER A 248 22.26 13.11 22.87
C SER A 248 21.62 14.49 22.70
N SER A 249 21.69 15.24 23.80
CA SER A 249 21.84 16.70 23.90
C SER A 249 20.60 17.54 23.52
N THR A 250 20.31 18.67 24.14
CA THR A 250 21.16 19.67 24.82
C THR A 250 20.28 20.46 25.78
#